data_AF-F3FYC5-F1
#
_entry.id   AF-F3FYC5-F1
#
_cell.length_a   1.000
_cell.length_b   1.000
_cell.length_c   1.000
_cell.angle_alpha   90.00
_cell.angle_beta   90.00
_cell.angle_gamma   90.00
#
_symmetry.space_group_name_H-M   'P 1'
#
loop_
_entity.id
_entity.type
_entity.pdbx_description
1 polymer ?
#
loop_
_entity_poly.entity_id
_entity_poly.type
_entity_poly.pdbx_seq_one_letter_code
_entity_poly.pdbx_strand_id
1 'polypeptide(L)' 'SDLVTGYGSTSTAGYASSLIAGYGSTQTAGYESTLTAGYGSTQTAQENSSLTT' A
#
# COMPACT_ATOMS: atom_id res chain seq x y z
N SER A 1 0.79 -1.65 -11.70
CA SER A 1 0.32 -3.00 -11.28
C SER A 1 -0.59 -2.84 -10.08
N ASP A 2 -1.71 -3.55 -10.02
CA ASP A 2 -2.64 -3.45 -8.89
C ASP A 2 -2.47 -4.68 -7.99
N LEU A 3 -2.17 -4.45 -6.71
CA LEU A 3 -1.98 -5.50 -5.72
C LEU A 3 -2.99 -5.32 -4.58
N VAL A 4 -3.77 -6.36 -4.31
CA VAL A 4 -4.77 -6.38 -3.23
C VAL A 4 -4.31 -7.39 -2.20
N THR A 5 -4.17 -6.96 -0.94
CA THR A 5 -3.63 -7.79 0.12
C THR A 5 -4.69 -8.07 1.18
N GLY A 6 -4.67 -9.28 1.73
CA GLY A 6 -5.62 -9.71 2.74
C GLY A 6 -5.35 -9.09 4.12
N TYR A 7 -6.12 -9.50 5.11
CA TYR A 7 -5.92 -9.14 6.51
C TYR A 7 -4.50 -9.49 6.99
N GLY A 8 -3.87 -8.58 7.76
CA GLY A 8 -2.55 -8.81 8.35
C GLY A 8 -1.44 -9.12 7.34
N SER A 9 -1.64 -8.74 6.08
CA SER A 9 -0.70 -9.07 5.00
C SER A 9 0.44 -8.07 4.94
N THR A 10 1.61 -8.55 4.50
CA THR A 10 2.77 -7.69 4.23
C THR A 10 3.05 -7.68 2.74
N SER A 11 3.14 -6.51 2.11
CA SER A 11 3.39 -6.43 0.67
C SER A 11 4.12 -5.17 0.22
N THR A 12 4.87 -5.31 -0.87
CA THR A 12 5.64 -4.23 -1.46
C THR A 12 5.23 -4.07 -2.92
N ALA A 13 4.75 -2.88 -3.28
CA ALA A 13 4.43 -2.51 -4.64
C ALA A 13 5.62 -1.79 -5.30
N GLY A 14 5.81 -2.01 -6.60
CA GLY A 14 6.87 -1.38 -7.39
C GLY A 14 6.52 0.04 -7.84
N TYR A 15 7.30 0.59 -8.77
CA TYR A 15 7.02 1.89 -9.42
C TYR A 15 5.61 1.92 -10.04
N ALA A 16 4.93 3.06 -9.94
CA ALA A 16 3.61 3.32 -10.55
C ALA A 16 2.60 2.19 -10.31
N SER A 17 2.47 1.76 -9.06
CA SER A 17 1.59 0.65 -8.67
C SER A 17 0.47 1.11 -7.74
N SER A 18 -0.68 0.43 -7.80
CA SER A 18 -1.76 0.63 -6.84
C SER A 18 -1.75 -0.52 -5.83
N LEU A 19 -1.86 -0.22 -4.54
CA LEU A 19 -1.80 -1.22 -3.49
C LEU A 19 -2.90 -0.99 -2.44
N ILE A 20 -3.76 -1.99 -2.24
CA ILE A 20 -4.88 -1.92 -1.30
C ILE A 20 -4.56 -2.79 -0.08
N ALA A 21 -4.45 -2.16 1.10
CA ALA A 21 -4.19 -2.83 2.38
C ALA A 21 -5.48 -3.39 2.96
N GLY A 22 -5.46 -4.67 3.31
CA GLY A 22 -6.39 -5.21 4.30
C GLY A 22 -6.20 -4.58 5.69
N TYR A 23 -7.10 -4.90 6.61
CA TYR A 23 -7.01 -4.51 8.03
C TYR A 23 -5.73 -5.06 8.68
N GLY A 24 -5.06 -4.23 9.49
CA GLY A 24 -3.84 -4.63 10.20
C GLY A 24 -2.65 -4.97 9.29
N SER A 25 -2.73 -4.63 8.01
CA SER A 25 -1.70 -4.96 7.02
C SER A 25 -0.52 -3.99 7.06
N THR A 26 0.63 -4.42 6.58
CA THR A 26 1.83 -3.60 6.44
C THR A 26 2.23 -3.49 4.98
N GLN A 27 2.25 -2.29 4.41
CA GLN A 27 2.46 -2.13 2.98
C GLN A 27 3.47 -1.05 2.62
N THR A 28 4.29 -1.33 1.61
CA THR A 28 5.30 -0.41 1.10
C THR A 28 5.03 -0.08 -0.37
N ALA A 29 4.81 1.20 -0.68
CA ALA A 29 4.66 1.71 -2.03
C ALA A 29 6.01 2.01 -2.67
N GLY A 30 6.11 1.80 -3.98
CA GLY A 30 7.17 2.36 -4.81
C GLY A 30 6.96 3.85 -5.11
N TYR A 31 7.86 4.43 -5.90
CA TYR A 31 7.71 5.77 -6.45
C TYR A 31 6.45 5.86 -7.34
N GLU A 32 5.77 7.01 -7.35
CA GLU A 32 4.54 7.26 -8.15
C GLU A 32 3.40 6.25 -7.91
N SER A 33 3.37 5.63 -6.73
CA SER A 33 2.37 4.62 -6.41
C SER A 33 1.17 5.19 -5.66
N THR A 34 0.04 4.48 -5.67
CA THR A 34 -1.16 4.81 -4.91
C THR A 34 -1.44 3.73 -3.88
N LEU A 35 -1.49 4.08 -2.58
CA LEU A 35 -1.85 3.17 -1.51
C LEU A 35 -3.21 3.51 -0.93
N THR A 36 -4.02 2.49 -0.68
CA THR A 36 -5.25 2.59 0.11
C THR A 36 -5.10 1.81 1.41
N ALA A 37 -5.27 2.50 2.54
CA ALA A 37 -5.12 1.94 3.87
C ALA A 37 -6.35 1.18 4.34
N GLY A 38 -6.13 -0.01 4.90
CA GLY A 38 -7.06 -0.58 5.84
C GLY A 38 -6.92 0.08 7.22
N TYR A 39 -7.95 -0.05 8.05
CA TYR A 39 -7.88 0.40 9.43
C TYR A 39 -6.89 -0.45 10.24
N GLY A 40 -6.08 0.22 11.07
CA GLY A 40 -4.99 -0.40 11.81
C GLY A 40 -3.79 -0.82 10.95
N SER A 41 -3.75 -0.43 9.68
CA SER A 41 -2.69 -0.79 8.75
C SER A 41 -1.54 0.21 8.77
N THR A 42 -0.31 -0.28 8.65
CA THR A 42 0.91 0.55 8.59
C THR A 42 1.36 0.68 7.15
N GLN A 43 1.53 1.90 6.65
CA GLN A 43 1.90 2.13 5.25
C GLN A 43 3.09 3.06 5.10
N THR A 44 3.98 2.66 4.22
CA THR A 44 5.18 3.41 3.84
C THR A 44 5.07 3.74 2.37
N ALA A 45 4.99 5.02 2.05
CA ALA A 45 4.86 5.50 0.69
C ALA A 45 6.15 6.24 0.29
N GLN A 46 6.76 5.89 -0.86
CA GLN A 46 7.98 6.54 -1.35
C GLN A 46 7.68 7.89 -2.03
N GLU A 47 8.70 8.59 -2.54
CA GLU A 47 8.51 9.90 -3.16
C GLU A 47 7.45 9.88 -4.28
N ASN A 48 6.66 10.95 -4.37
CA ASN A 48 5.57 11.13 -5.34
C ASN A 48 4.47 10.05 -5.28
N SER A 49 4.38 9.29 -4.20
CA SER A 49 3.28 8.36 -3.96
C SER A 49 2.15 9.01 -3.16
N SER A 50 0.93 8.54 -3.39
CA SER A 50 -0.26 9.01 -2.70
C SER A 50 -0.73 7.95 -1.71
N LEU A 51 -0.98 8.38 -0.47
CA LEU A 51 -1.59 7.54 0.56
C LEU A 51 -3.02 8.02 0.81
N THR A 52 -3.96 7.13 0.58
CA THR A 52 -5.40 7.28 0.87
C THR A 52 -5.79 6.31 1.97
N THR A 53 -6.72 6.69 2.85
CA THR A 53 -7.22 5.85 3.95
C THR A 53 -8.68 5.48 3.77
#